data_AF-A0AAV5JIV0-F1
#
_entry.id   AF-A0AAV5JIV0-F1
#
_cell.length_a   1.000
_cell.length_b   1.000
_cell.length_c   1.000
_cell.angle_alpha   90.00
_cell.angle_beta   90.00
_cell.angle_gamma   90.00
#
_symmetry.space_group_name_H-M   'P 1'
#
loop_
_entity.id
_entity.type
_entity.pdbx_description
1 polymer ?
#
loop_
_entity_poly.entity_id
_entity_poly.type
_entity_poly.pdbx_seq_one_letter_code
_entity_poly.pdbx_strand_id
1 'polypeptide(L)'
;MLLVNAWAIQNDPQLWDEPDKFKPERFLGPEDERDRFKFFPFGAGRRRCPGEGLAVRVVPLATGSLIQCFDWERESEKMVDMSEGPGLSMPKARPLIAKYRPRPALMNLLSELQ
;
A
#
# COMPACT_ATOMS: atom_id res chain seq x y z
N MET A 1 14.05 24.84 9.57
CA MET A 1 13.48 23.79 8.69
C MET A 1 12.34 23.14 9.43
N LEU A 2 11.14 23.09 8.86
CA LEU A 2 9.98 22.42 9.44
C LEU A 2 9.80 21.08 8.71
N LEU A 3 9.80 19.97 9.46
CA LEU A 3 9.55 18.63 8.95
C LEU A 3 8.30 18.09 9.61
N VAL A 4 7.36 17.61 8.80
CA VAL A 4 6.15 16.94 9.29
C VAL A 4 6.45 15.44 9.34
N ASN A 5 6.39 14.86 10.53
CA ASN A 5 6.53 13.41 10.70
C ASN A 5 5.19 12.72 10.41
N ALA A 6 4.85 12.61 9.12
CA ALA A 6 3.60 12.01 8.67
C ALA A 6 3.47 10.54 9.10
N TRP A 7 4.57 9.79 9.11
CA TRP A 7 4.58 8.39 9.56
C TRP A 7 4.15 8.27 11.02
N ALA A 8 4.72 9.09 11.91
CA ALA A 8 4.36 9.04 13.34
C ALA A 8 2.87 9.37 13.57
N ILE A 9 2.33 10.37 12.87
CA ILE A 9 0.91 10.73 12.98
C ILE A 9 0.00 9.61 12.46
N GLN A 10 0.37 8.98 11.34
CA GLN A 10 -0.40 7.89 10.72
C GLN A 10 -0.29 6.56 11.47
N ASN A 11 0.63 6.44 12.42
CA ASN A 11 0.82 5.27 13.28
C ASN A 11 0.66 5.61 14.78
N ASP A 12 0.08 6.76 15.11
CA ASP A 12 -0.12 7.18 16.50
C ASP A 12 -1.23 6.33 17.16
N PRO A 13 -0.94 5.56 18.22
CA PRO A 13 -1.94 4.76 18.93
C PRO A 13 -3.03 5.59 19.62
N GLN A 14 -2.85 6.91 19.78
CA GLN A 14 -3.91 7.80 20.27
C GLN A 14 -4.92 8.17 19.18
N LEU A 15 -4.52 8.08 17.90
CA LEU A 15 -5.36 8.42 16.75
C LEU A 15 -5.93 7.19 16.05
N TRP A 16 -5.22 6.06 16.14
CA TRP A 16 -5.48 4.82 15.43
C TRP A 16 -5.51 3.63 16.40
N ASP A 17 -6.56 2.82 16.30
CA ASP A 17 -6.62 1.51 16.95
C ASP A 17 -5.65 0.54 16.25
N GLU A 18 -4.83 -0.20 17.02
CA GLU A 18 -3.86 -1.18 16.50
C GLU A 18 -3.05 -0.64 15.28
N PRO A 19 -2.31 0.48 15.39
CA PRO A 19 -1.70 1.16 14.24
C PRO A 19 -0.63 0.32 13.52
N ASP A 20 -0.01 -0.62 14.24
CA ASP A 20 1.02 -1.54 13.75
C ASP A 20 0.45 -2.68 12.90
N LYS A 21 -0.88 -2.87 12.89
CA LYS A 21 -1.55 -3.92 12.11
C LYS A 21 -2.03 -3.40 10.75
N PHE A 22 -1.69 -4.15 9.69
CA PHE A 22 -2.32 -3.99 8.38
C PHE A 22 -3.78 -4.45 8.45
N LYS A 23 -4.69 -3.49 8.67
CA LYS A 23 -6.15 -3.69 8.85
C LYS A 23 -6.90 -2.75 7.91
N PRO A 24 -7.01 -3.07 6.60
CA PRO A 24 -7.68 -2.21 5.61
C PRO A 24 -9.13 -1.87 5.98
N GLU A 25 -9.78 -2.73 6.75
CA GLU A 25 -11.17 -2.61 7.19
C GLU A 25 -11.41 -1.34 8.01
N ARG A 26 -10.36 -0.77 8.63
CA ARG A 26 -10.45 0.51 9.36
C ARG A 26 -10.86 1.70 8.48
N PHE A 27 -10.72 1.55 7.17
CA PHE A 27 -11.09 2.56 6.18
C PHE A 27 -12.47 2.29 5.54
N LEU A 28 -13.16 1.22 5.94
CA LEU A 28 -14.54 0.96 5.51
C LEU A 28 -15.49 1.82 6.36
N GLY A 29 -16.36 2.60 5.72
CA GLY A 29 -17.29 3.52 6.40
C GLY A 29 -17.30 4.93 5.80
N PRO A 30 -18.24 5.79 6.25
CA PRO A 30 -18.40 7.15 5.73
C PRO A 30 -17.13 8.00 5.91
N GLU A 31 -16.76 8.74 4.87
CA GLU A 31 -15.57 9.62 4.86
C GLU A 31 -15.67 10.78 5.86
N ASP A 32 -16.89 11.22 6.19
CA ASP A 32 -17.15 12.41 7.02
C ASP A 32 -16.69 12.28 8.48
N GLU A 33 -16.42 11.06 8.97
CA GLU A 33 -15.88 10.81 10.32
C GLU A 33 -14.34 10.68 10.35
N ARG A 34 -13.68 10.65 9.19
CA ARG A 34 -12.22 10.55 9.10
C ARG A 34 -11.62 11.95 9.14
N ASP A 35 -11.11 12.33 10.30
CA ASP A 35 -10.29 13.54 10.44
C ASP A 35 -9.20 13.56 9.35
N ARG A 36 -9.28 14.57 8.48
CA ARG A 36 -8.44 14.74 7.28
C ARG A 36 -6.96 14.86 7.60
N PHE A 37 -6.60 15.07 8.87
CA PHE A 37 -5.22 15.14 9.32
C PHE A 37 -4.76 13.90 10.09
N LYS A 38 -5.60 12.86 10.23
CA LYS A 38 -5.14 11.54 10.72
C LYS A 38 -4.44 10.73 9.63
N PHE A 39 -4.89 10.88 8.37
CA PHE A 39 -4.32 10.18 7.22
C PHE A 39 -4.13 11.14 6.03
N PHE A 40 -2.88 11.40 5.64
CA PHE A 40 -2.56 12.35 4.57
C PHE A 40 -1.30 11.94 3.79
N PRO A 41 -1.27 10.74 3.17
CA PRO A 41 -0.09 10.23 2.46
C PRO A 41 0.36 11.13 1.29
N PHE A 42 -0.54 11.97 0.77
CA PHE A 42 -0.27 12.93 -0.31
C PHE A 42 -0.09 14.37 0.18
N GLY A 43 -0.06 14.60 1.49
CA GLY A 43 -0.01 15.94 2.09
C GLY A 43 -1.33 16.70 1.97
N ALA A 44 -1.30 17.99 2.30
CA ALA A 44 -2.49 18.84 2.33
C ALA A 44 -2.21 20.30 1.89
N GLY A 45 -3.28 21.02 1.56
CA GLY A 45 -3.22 22.44 1.21
C GLY A 45 -2.46 22.73 -0.09
N ARG A 46 -1.81 23.90 -0.14
CA ARG A 46 -1.16 24.44 -1.36
C ARG A 46 0.02 23.60 -1.87
N ARG A 47 0.55 22.68 -1.06
CA ARG A 47 1.70 21.81 -1.39
C ARG A 47 1.34 20.34 -1.44
N ARG A 48 0.04 20.02 -1.51
CA ARG A 48 -0.43 18.65 -1.73
C ARG A 48 0.17 18.07 -3.01
N CYS A 49 0.47 16.78 -3.00
CA CYS A 49 1.05 16.08 -4.13
C CYS A 49 0.12 16.21 -5.36
N PRO A 50 0.60 16.77 -6.48
CA PRO A 50 -0.21 16.89 -7.70
C PRO A 50 -0.49 15.51 -8.35
N GLY A 51 0.27 14.48 -7.97
CA GLY A 51 0.11 13.11 -8.46
C GLY A 51 -0.93 12.27 -7.71
N GLU A 52 -1.57 12.79 -6.66
CA GLU A 52 -2.58 12.07 -5.85
C GLU A 52 -3.63 11.40 -6.74
N GLY A 53 -4.24 12.18 -7.65
CA GLY A 53 -5.29 11.69 -8.55
C GLY A 53 -4.85 10.53 -9.46
N LEU A 54 -3.58 10.49 -9.86
CA LEU A 54 -3.05 9.38 -10.64
C LEU A 54 -2.80 8.16 -9.75
N ALA A 55 -2.16 8.36 -8.59
CA ALA A 55 -1.80 7.30 -7.67
C ALA A 55 -3.04 6.54 -7.15
N VAL A 56 -4.11 7.24 -6.78
CA VAL A 56 -5.36 6.62 -6.30
C VAL A 56 -6.08 5.79 -7.36
N ARG A 57 -5.72 5.93 -8.64
CA ARG A 57 -6.26 5.11 -9.74
C ARG A 57 -5.33 3.97 -10.11
N VAL A 58 -4.04 4.26 -10.24
CA VAL A 58 -3.04 3.29 -10.71
C VAL A 58 -2.74 2.22 -9.66
N VAL A 59 -2.59 2.61 -8.39
CA VAL A 59 -2.20 1.65 -7.32
C VAL A 59 -3.29 0.58 -7.11
N PRO A 60 -4.59 0.91 -6.97
CA PRO A 60 -5.63 -0.10 -6.85
C PRO A 60 -5.80 -0.93 -8.12
N LEU A 61 -5.69 -0.32 -9.30
CA LEU A 61 -5.77 -1.05 -10.57
C LEU A 61 -4.67 -2.10 -10.67
N ALA A 62 -3.40 -1.69 -10.49
CA ALA A 62 -2.26 -2.61 -10.54
C ALA A 62 -2.39 -3.72 -9.49
N THR A 63 -2.72 -3.36 -8.25
CA THR A 63 -2.88 -4.33 -7.15
C THR A 63 -4.02 -5.31 -7.44
N GLY A 64 -5.17 -4.82 -7.89
CA GLY A 64 -6.31 -5.63 -8.28
C GLY A 64 -5.98 -6.58 -9.43
N SER A 65 -5.29 -6.10 -10.47
CA SER A 65 -4.83 -6.94 -11.57
C SER A 65 -3.87 -8.03 -11.10
N LEU A 66 -2.91 -7.73 -10.22
CA LEU A 66 -1.98 -8.73 -9.68
C LEU A 66 -2.70 -9.81 -8.87
N ILE A 67 -3.70 -9.43 -8.07
CA ILE A 67 -4.51 -10.37 -7.26
C ILE A 67 -5.43 -11.22 -8.15
N GLN A 68 -6.06 -10.61 -9.15
CA GLN A 68 -6.97 -11.28 -10.06
C GLN A 68 -6.23 -12.26 -10.97
N CYS A 69 -5.07 -11.87 -11.53
CA CYS A 69 -4.33 -12.65 -12.51
C CYS A 69 -3.53 -13.81 -11.91
N PHE A 70 -3.06 -13.69 -10.66
CA PHE A 70 -2.08 -14.61 -10.11
C PHE A 70 -2.45 -15.10 -8.71
N ASP A 71 -2.10 -16.36 -8.44
CA ASP A 71 -1.92 -16.88 -7.09
C ASP A 71 -0.49 -16.60 -6.65
N TRP A 72 -0.31 -16.09 -5.44
CA TRP A 72 0.97 -15.64 -4.91
C TRP A 72 1.45 -16.55 -3.78
N GLU A 73 2.72 -16.92 -3.82
CA GLU A 73 3.36 -17.75 -2.81
C GLU A 73 4.69 -17.13 -2.37
N ARG A 74 5.04 -17.39 -1.11
CA ARG A 74 6.34 -16.97 -0.57
C ARG A 74 7.45 -17.81 -1.20
N GLU A 75 8.64 -17.24 -1.32
CA GLU A 75 9.81 -17.99 -1.80
C GLU A 75 10.15 -19.19 -0.89
N SER A 76 9.93 -19.01 0.43
CA SER A 76 10.12 -20.02 1.48
C SER A 76 9.02 -19.95 2.53
N GLU A 77 8.99 -20.91 3.46
CA GLU A 77 8.05 -20.96 4.59
C GLU A 77 8.22 -19.81 5.60
N LYS A 78 9.32 -19.06 5.53
CA LYS A 78 9.57 -17.91 6.41
C LYS A 78 8.63 -16.74 6.08
N MET A 79 8.27 -15.96 7.08
CA MET A 79 7.53 -14.71 6.84
C MET A 79 8.36 -13.74 6.00
N VAL A 80 7.69 -12.95 5.17
CA VAL A 80 8.33 -11.88 4.40
C VAL A 80 8.89 -10.86 5.38
N ASP A 81 10.17 -10.51 5.22
CA ASP A 81 10.81 -9.45 6.00
C ASP A 81 10.18 -8.10 5.65
N MET A 82 9.49 -7.47 6.60
CA MET A 82 8.83 -6.17 6.45
C MET A 82 9.63 -5.00 7.02
N SER A 83 10.89 -5.22 7.42
CA SER A 83 11.74 -4.14 7.92
C SER A 83 11.96 -3.05 6.88
N GLU A 84 12.03 -1.80 7.35
CA GLU A 84 12.26 -0.61 6.54
C GLU A 84 13.76 -0.43 6.28
N GLY A 85 14.09 -0.08 5.03
CA GLY A 85 15.42 0.29 4.60
C GLY A 85 15.64 1.80 4.67
N PRO A 86 16.89 2.27 4.53
CA PRO A 86 17.18 3.69 4.52
C PRO A 86 16.60 4.38 3.28
N GLY A 87 16.01 5.56 3.44
CA GLY A 87 15.53 6.38 2.33
C GLY A 87 14.37 7.30 2.69
N LEU A 88 14.08 8.28 1.84
CA LEU A 88 12.96 9.22 2.04
C LEU A 88 11.58 8.59 1.84
N SER A 89 11.51 7.47 1.11
CA SER A 89 10.27 6.80 0.73
C SER A 89 9.95 5.55 1.56
N MET A 90 10.66 5.34 2.69
CA MET A 90 10.55 4.13 3.53
C MET A 90 10.56 2.84 2.70
N PRO A 91 11.61 2.59 1.89
CA PRO A 91 11.69 1.38 1.09
C PRO A 91 11.76 0.14 1.98
N LYS A 92 11.48 -1.06 1.44
CA LYS A 92 11.79 -2.30 2.15
C LYS A 92 13.30 -2.45 2.30
N ALA A 93 13.78 -2.92 3.45
CA ALA A 93 15.20 -3.22 3.67
C ALA A 93 15.70 -4.33 2.74
N ARG A 94 14.81 -5.27 2.41
CA ARG A 94 15.05 -6.34 1.44
C ARG A 94 13.96 -6.31 0.36
N PRO A 95 14.32 -6.35 -0.95
CA PRO A 95 13.34 -6.47 -2.02
C PRO A 95 12.39 -7.65 -1.80
N LEU A 96 11.12 -7.48 -2.15
CA LEU A 96 10.16 -8.58 -2.13
C LEU A 96 10.49 -9.57 -3.24
N ILE A 97 10.69 -10.82 -2.88
CA ILE A 97 10.75 -11.95 -3.81
C ILE A 97 9.53 -12.84 -3.54
N ALA A 98 8.75 -13.10 -4.57
CA ALA A 98 7.56 -13.93 -4.49
C ALA A 98 7.45 -14.83 -5.72
N LYS A 99 6.91 -16.03 -5.52
CA LYS A 99 6.51 -16.92 -6.61
C LYS A 99 5.08 -16.56 -6.99
N TYR A 100 4.78 -16.68 -8.28
CA TYR A 100 3.44 -16.45 -8.78
C TYR A 100 3.04 -17.57 -9.74
N ARG A 101 1.75 -17.89 -9.76
CA ARG A 101 1.15 -18.81 -10.72
C ARG A 101 -0.06 -18.14 -11.38
N PRO A 102 -0.14 -18.09 -12.73
CA PRO A 102 -1.34 -17.62 -13.42
C PRO A 102 -2.58 -18.39 -12.98
N ARG A 103 -3.67 -17.68 -12.67
CA ARG A 103 -4.96 -18.33 -12.38
C ARG A 103 -5.53 -18.94 -13.66
N PRO A 104 -6.11 -20.16 -13.61
CA PRO A 104 -6.62 -20.84 -14.80
C PRO A 104 -7.59 -20.00 -15.65
N ALA A 105 -8.48 -19.25 -14.99
CA ALA A 105 -9.47 -18.41 -15.66
C ALA A 105 -8.86 -17.30 -16.55
N LEU A 106 -7.59 -16.95 -16.33
CA LEU A 106 -6.91 -15.86 -17.03
C LEU A 106 -5.72 -16.31 -17.87
N MET A 107 -5.45 -17.63 -17.95
CA MET A 107 -4.32 -18.16 -18.73
C MET A 107 -4.40 -17.76 -20.21
N ASN A 108 -5.59 -17.85 -20.82
CA ASN A 108 -5.78 -17.49 -22.23
C ASN A 108 -5.44 -16.01 -22.48
N LEU A 109 -6.00 -15.12 -21.65
CA LEU A 109 -5.72 -13.68 -21.74
C LEU A 109 -4.24 -13.36 -21.55
N LEU A 110 -3.58 -14.02 -20.58
CA LEU A 110 -2.18 -13.79 -20.30
C LEU A 110 -1.26 -14.32 -21.41
N SER A 111 -1.65 -15.41 -22.08
CA SER A 111 -0.88 -15.96 -23.21
C SER A 111 -0.90 -15.06 -24.45
N GLU A 112 -1.91 -14.20 -24.59
CA GLU A 112 -2.02 -13.22 -25.68
C GLU A 112 -1.13 -11.98 -25.47
N LEU A 113 -0.58 -11.79 -24.26
CA LEU A 113 0.28 -10.65 -23.90
C LEU A 113 1.79 -10.94 -24.06
N GLN A 114 2.16 -12.18 -24.39
CA GLN A 114 3.54 -12.60 -24.65
C GLN A 114 3.89 -12.49 -26.13
#